data_AF-A0A7X8DLK4-F1
#
_entry.id   AF-A0A7X8DLK4-F1
#
_cell.length_a   1.000
_cell.length_b   1.000
_cell.length_c   1.000
_cell.angle_alpha   90.00
_cell.angle_beta   90.00
_cell.angle_gamma   90.00
#
_symmetry.space_group_name_H-M   'P 1'
#
loop_
_entity.id
_entity.type
_entity.pdbx_description
1 polymer ?
#
loop_
_entity_poly.entity_id
_entity_poly.type
_entity_poly.pdbx_seq_one_letter_code
_entity_poly.pdbx_strand_id
1 'polypeptide(L)'
;SFKENEKIIFAPDKNLGNYLNNELGKNMILWDGACHVHDTLKVEQLVELKKTHPEAEVIAHPECKQIILEFADFIGSTTALLNYTKQSNHSTFIVATETGILHMMKKNAPEKKFIILGNTETCNCNDCEYMKLNTLEKIYTCLSEGVNEIKIEKAKIEKAKKPLLKMLELS
;
A
#
# COMPACT_ATOMS: atom_id res chain seq x y z
N SER A 1 -13.14 -14.11 -16.73
CA SER A 1 -13.94 -13.73 -15.56
C SER A 1 -14.16 -14.97 -14.71
N PHE A 2 -13.96 -14.88 -13.39
CA PHE A 2 -14.22 -15.98 -12.46
C PHE A 2 -15.73 -16.19 -12.33
N LYS A 3 -16.17 -17.44 -12.14
CA LYS A 3 -17.60 -17.73 -11.93
C LYS A 3 -18.06 -17.12 -10.60
N GLU A 4 -19.36 -16.85 -10.49
CA GLU A 4 -19.96 -16.21 -9.32
C GLU A 4 -19.70 -17.00 -8.02
N ASN A 5 -19.77 -18.34 -8.10
CA ASN A 5 -19.56 -19.25 -6.95
C ASN A 5 -18.20 -19.97 -6.97
N GLU A 6 -17.21 -19.43 -7.69
CA GLU A 6 -15.89 -20.03 -7.73
C GLU A 6 -15.18 -19.88 -6.37
N LYS A 7 -14.75 -20.99 -5.78
CA LYS A 7 -13.98 -20.97 -4.53
C LYS A 7 -12.57 -20.46 -4.82
N ILE A 8 -12.29 -19.25 -4.38
CA ILE A 8 -11.00 -18.58 -4.59
C ILE A 8 -10.27 -18.50 -3.24
N ILE A 9 -8.97 -18.80 -3.25
CA ILE A 9 -8.08 -18.55 -2.12
C ILE A 9 -7.30 -17.26 -2.44
N PHE A 10 -7.29 -16.32 -1.51
CA PHE A 10 -6.55 -15.06 -1.62
C PHE A 10 -5.48 -14.98 -0.53
N ALA A 11 -4.27 -14.61 -0.93
CA ALA A 11 -3.09 -14.58 -0.06
C ALA A 11 -2.08 -13.54 -0.57
N PRO A 12 -1.16 -13.04 0.27
CA PRO A 12 -1.04 -13.36 1.70
C PRO A 12 -1.84 -12.42 2.62
N ASP A 13 -2.33 -11.28 2.11
CA ASP A 13 -2.88 -10.20 2.92
C ASP A 13 -4.41 -10.29 3.06
N LYS A 14 -4.88 -10.47 4.29
CA LYS A 14 -6.30 -10.57 4.62
C LYS A 14 -7.03 -9.23 4.55
N ASN A 15 -6.35 -8.10 4.76
CA ASN A 15 -6.99 -6.79 4.71
C ASN A 15 -7.34 -6.45 3.26
N LEU A 16 -6.39 -6.63 2.34
CA LEU A 16 -6.65 -6.50 0.90
C LEU A 16 -7.70 -7.51 0.42
N GLY A 17 -7.63 -8.75 0.89
CA GLY A 17 -8.62 -9.78 0.57
C GLY A 17 -10.04 -9.42 1.04
N ASN A 18 -10.17 -8.87 2.25
CA ASN A 18 -11.45 -8.40 2.79
C ASN A 18 -11.98 -7.19 2.01
N TYR A 19 -11.12 -6.23 1.68
CA TYR A 19 -11.46 -5.10 0.82
C TYR A 19 -12.04 -5.60 -0.52
N LEU A 20 -11.39 -6.56 -1.18
CA LEU A 20 -11.88 -7.14 -2.43
C LEU A 20 -13.18 -7.92 -2.27
N ASN A 21 -13.37 -8.65 -1.16
CA ASN A 21 -14.65 -9.32 -0.88
C ASN A 21 -15.80 -8.32 -0.77
N ASN A 22 -15.57 -7.19 -0.09
CA ASN A 22 -16.56 -6.12 0.08
C ASN A 22 -16.88 -5.44 -1.27
N GLU A 23 -15.86 -5.04 -2.03
CA GLU A 23 -16.03 -4.34 -3.32
C GLU A 23 -16.66 -5.22 -4.40
N LEU A 24 -16.31 -6.52 -4.42
CA LEU A 24 -16.74 -7.44 -5.49
C LEU A 24 -17.91 -8.33 -5.10
N GLY A 25 -18.42 -8.23 -3.86
CA GLY A 25 -19.46 -9.12 -3.35
C GLY A 25 -19.06 -10.60 -3.38
N LYS A 26 -17.77 -10.89 -3.21
CA LYS A 26 -17.21 -12.26 -3.24
C LYS A 26 -17.01 -12.80 -1.82
N ASN A 27 -16.87 -14.13 -1.74
CA ASN A 27 -16.55 -14.83 -0.50
C ASN A 27 -15.29 -15.67 -0.69
N MET A 28 -14.15 -14.99 -0.85
CA MET A 28 -12.85 -15.63 -0.97
C MET A 28 -12.36 -16.15 0.38
N ILE A 29 -11.67 -17.29 0.38
CA ILE A 29 -10.95 -17.82 1.54
C ILE A 29 -9.65 -17.03 1.68
N LEU A 30 -9.49 -16.32 2.79
CA LEU A 30 -8.35 -15.44 3.01
C LEU A 30 -7.28 -16.12 3.86
N TRP A 31 -6.02 -16.00 3.44
CA TRP A 31 -4.88 -16.37 4.25
C TRP A 31 -4.69 -15.38 5.40
N ASP A 32 -4.42 -15.86 6.62
CA ASP A 32 -4.24 -15.00 7.80
C ASP A 32 -2.83 -14.37 7.84
N GLY A 33 -2.54 -13.53 6.86
CA GLY A 33 -1.37 -12.65 6.84
C GLY A 33 -1.81 -11.19 6.72
N ALA A 34 -0.92 -10.28 7.13
CA ALA A 34 -1.13 -8.84 7.00
C ALA A 34 0.21 -8.12 6.88
N CYS A 35 0.22 -6.97 6.21
CA CYS A 35 1.36 -6.07 6.23
C CYS A 35 1.55 -5.45 7.62
N HIS A 36 2.71 -5.71 8.26
CA HIS A 36 3.04 -5.14 9.58
C HIS A 36 3.05 -3.60 9.60
N VAL A 37 3.24 -2.95 8.45
CA VAL A 37 3.20 -1.47 8.35
C VAL A 37 1.76 -0.97 8.35
N HIS A 38 0.91 -1.50 7.47
CA HIS A 38 -0.46 -1.01 7.34
C HIS A 38 -1.39 -1.50 8.45
N ASP A 39 -1.10 -2.66 9.05
CA ASP A 39 -1.89 -3.23 10.15
C ASP A 39 -1.64 -2.53 11.50
N THR A 40 -0.53 -1.81 11.66
CA THR A 40 -0.20 -1.08 12.91
C THR A 40 -0.86 0.29 13.01
N LEU A 41 -1.45 0.80 11.92
CA LEU A 41 -2.15 2.08 11.91
C LEU A 41 -3.38 2.04 12.84
N LYS A 42 -3.47 3.05 13.72
CA LYS A 42 -4.48 3.14 14.76
C LYS A 42 -5.62 4.07 14.36
N VAL A 43 -6.85 3.60 14.47
CA VAL A 43 -8.05 4.40 14.15
C VAL A 43 -8.20 5.60 15.09
N GLU A 44 -7.75 5.48 16.34
CA GLU A 44 -7.82 6.56 17.32
C GLU A 44 -6.99 7.76 16.87
N GLN A 45 -5.81 7.52 16.30
CA GLN A 45 -4.96 8.56 15.72
C GLN A 45 -5.62 9.19 14.49
N LEU A 46 -6.27 8.38 13.64
CA LEU A 46 -6.98 8.88 12.47
C LEU A 46 -8.15 9.80 12.86
N VAL A 47 -8.92 9.41 13.87
CA VAL A 47 -10.04 10.21 14.39
C VAL A 47 -9.53 11.54 14.95
N GLU A 48 -8.41 11.54 15.67
CA GLU A 48 -7.82 12.78 16.19
C GLU A 48 -7.31 13.69 15.07
N LEU A 49 -6.69 13.11 14.03
CA LEU A 49 -6.28 13.86 12.84
C LEU A 49 -7.48 14.44 12.09
N LYS A 50 -8.59 13.69 11.91
CA LYS A 50 -9.81 14.25 11.31
C LYS A 50 -10.46 15.35 12.16
N LYS A 51 -10.34 15.32 13.49
CA LYS A 51 -10.84 16.41 14.35
C LYS A 51 -10.01 17.70 14.20
N THR A 52 -8.69 17.55 14.11
CA THR A 52 -7.74 18.67 14.00
C THR A 52 -7.65 19.22 12.56
N HIS A 53 -7.94 18.38 11.57
CA HIS A 53 -7.95 18.69 10.14
C HIS A 53 -9.25 18.22 9.48
N PRO A 54 -10.41 18.80 9.85
CA PRO A 54 -11.72 18.39 9.30
C PRO A 54 -11.85 18.62 7.79
N GLU A 55 -11.01 19.49 7.22
CA GLU A 55 -10.94 19.76 5.78
C GLU A 55 -10.14 18.74 4.98
N ALA A 56 -9.41 17.83 5.65
CA ALA A 56 -8.50 16.92 5.00
C ALA A 56 -9.19 15.66 4.48
N GLU A 57 -8.91 15.29 3.22
CA GLU A 57 -9.32 14.00 2.66
C GLU A 57 -8.42 12.89 3.21
N VAL A 58 -9.01 11.79 3.66
CA VAL A 58 -8.30 10.60 4.10
C VAL A 58 -8.07 9.69 2.91
N ILE A 59 -6.82 9.36 2.63
CA ILE A 59 -6.44 8.44 1.56
C ILE A 59 -5.71 7.24 2.14
N ALA A 60 -6.10 6.03 1.76
CA ALA A 60 -5.60 4.81 2.39
C ALA A 60 -5.18 3.73 1.39
N HIS A 61 -4.17 2.94 1.79
CA HIS A 61 -3.84 1.72 1.08
C HIS A 61 -4.81 0.58 1.47
N PRO A 62 -5.26 -0.28 0.53
CA PRO A 62 -6.21 -1.36 0.83
C PRO A 62 -5.68 -2.46 1.77
N GLU A 63 -4.38 -2.45 2.09
CA GLU A 63 -3.79 -3.32 3.13
C GLU A 63 -4.04 -2.81 4.57
N CYS A 64 -4.60 -1.61 4.73
CA CYS A 64 -5.02 -1.09 6.02
C CYS A 64 -6.22 -1.89 6.56
N LYS A 65 -6.37 -1.92 7.89
CA LYS A 65 -7.54 -2.52 8.55
C LYS A 65 -8.84 -1.92 8.02
N GLN A 66 -9.88 -2.74 7.92
CA GLN A 66 -11.21 -2.33 7.44
C GLN A 66 -11.72 -1.05 8.14
N ILE A 67 -11.52 -0.93 9.45
CA ILE A 67 -11.92 0.25 10.21
C ILE A 67 -11.24 1.54 9.73
N ILE A 68 -10.00 1.50 9.24
CA ILE A 68 -9.32 2.66 8.64
C ILE A 68 -9.91 2.96 7.26
N LEU A 69 -10.19 1.91 6.47
CA LEU A 69 -10.77 2.03 5.13
C LEU A 69 -12.16 2.68 5.16
N GLU A 70 -12.96 2.41 6.19
CA GLU A 70 -14.28 3.03 6.37
C GLU A 70 -14.24 4.56 6.56
N PHE A 71 -13.12 5.11 7.04
CA PHE A 71 -12.92 6.56 7.15
C PHE A 71 -12.24 7.18 5.93
N ALA A 72 -11.80 6.37 4.96
CA ALA A 72 -11.06 6.81 3.80
C ALA A 72 -11.99 7.37 2.71
N ASP A 73 -11.66 8.57 2.24
CA ASP A 73 -12.31 9.25 1.12
C ASP A 73 -11.79 8.69 -0.23
N PHE A 74 -10.59 8.11 -0.24
CA PHE A 74 -10.05 7.38 -1.39
C PHE A 74 -9.19 6.18 -0.97
N ILE A 75 -9.40 5.03 -1.60
CA ILE A 75 -8.64 3.80 -1.35
C ILE A 75 -7.93 3.38 -2.64
N GLY A 76 -6.63 3.09 -2.56
CA GLY A 76 -5.89 2.64 -3.73
C GLY A 76 -4.44 2.27 -3.48
N SER A 77 -3.80 1.73 -4.52
CA SER A 77 -2.35 1.47 -4.51
C SER A 77 -1.56 2.78 -4.40
N THR A 78 -0.29 2.71 -4.02
CA THR A 78 0.64 3.85 -3.96
C THR A 78 0.55 4.75 -5.21
N THR A 79 0.54 4.15 -6.41
CA THR A 79 0.41 4.91 -7.67
C THR A 79 -0.96 5.56 -7.82
N ALA A 80 -2.04 4.87 -7.42
CA ALA A 80 -3.38 5.45 -7.44
C ALA A 80 -3.49 6.64 -6.47
N LEU A 81 -2.94 6.54 -5.26
CA LEU A 81 -2.88 7.63 -4.28
C LEU A 81 -2.12 8.86 -4.83
N LEU A 82 -0.97 8.64 -5.49
CA LEU A 82 -0.19 9.71 -6.13
C LEU A 82 -0.98 10.41 -7.25
N ASN A 83 -1.70 9.64 -8.07
CA ASN A 83 -2.51 10.20 -9.15
C ASN A 83 -3.73 10.95 -8.62
N TYR A 84 -4.40 10.39 -7.62
CA TYR A 84 -5.57 11.01 -6.98
C TYR A 84 -5.20 12.34 -6.33
N THR A 85 -4.13 12.37 -5.53
CA THR A 85 -3.67 13.60 -4.88
C THR A 85 -3.26 14.67 -5.87
N LYS A 86 -2.73 14.30 -7.05
CA LYS A 86 -2.43 15.26 -8.13
C LYS A 86 -3.68 15.85 -8.78
N GLN A 87 -4.77 15.08 -8.89
CA GLN A 87 -5.99 15.46 -9.60
C GLN A 87 -7.08 16.07 -8.70
N SER A 88 -7.09 15.73 -7.42
CA SER A 88 -8.07 16.24 -6.45
C SER A 88 -7.97 17.76 -6.33
N ASN A 89 -9.10 18.44 -6.08
CA ASN A 89 -9.11 19.88 -5.81
C ASN A 89 -8.82 20.19 -4.33
N HIS A 90 -8.73 19.17 -3.47
CA HIS A 90 -8.38 19.35 -2.07
C HIS A 90 -6.90 19.67 -1.91
N SER A 91 -6.62 20.46 -0.88
CA SER A 91 -5.28 20.96 -0.54
C SER A 91 -4.64 20.20 0.61
N THR A 92 -5.40 19.48 1.44
CA THR A 92 -4.90 18.75 2.60
C THR A 92 -5.34 17.29 2.55
N PHE A 93 -4.41 16.37 2.81
CA PHE A 93 -4.65 14.92 2.82
C PHE A 93 -4.09 14.28 4.08
N ILE A 94 -4.87 13.40 4.70
CA ILE A 94 -4.40 12.44 5.70
C ILE A 94 -4.05 11.15 4.97
N VAL A 95 -2.79 10.73 5.03
CA VAL A 95 -2.24 9.62 4.26
C VAL A 95 -2.06 8.40 5.17
N ALA A 96 -2.81 7.33 4.92
CA ALA A 96 -2.72 6.06 5.64
C ALA A 96 -1.97 5.01 4.80
N THR A 97 -0.65 5.11 4.77
CA THR A 97 0.29 4.17 4.11
C THR A 97 1.70 4.33 4.68
N GLU A 98 2.72 3.76 4.01
CA GLU A 98 4.14 3.91 4.37
C GLU A 98 4.70 5.31 4.06
N THR A 99 5.64 5.81 4.87
CA THR A 99 6.08 7.23 4.81
C THR A 99 6.86 7.60 3.55
N GLY A 100 7.50 6.65 2.87
CA GLY A 100 8.31 6.85 1.67
C GLY A 100 7.53 7.44 0.50
N ILE A 101 6.22 7.27 0.46
CA ILE A 101 5.35 7.90 -0.55
C ILE A 101 5.36 9.44 -0.46
N LEU A 102 5.59 9.99 0.74
CA LEU A 102 5.42 11.43 1.00
C LEU A 102 6.39 12.29 0.18
N HIS A 103 7.60 11.78 -0.06
CA HIS A 103 8.57 12.47 -0.92
C HIS A 103 8.01 12.65 -2.33
N MET A 104 7.46 11.57 -2.91
CA MET A 104 6.87 11.61 -4.25
C MET A 104 5.59 12.44 -4.30
N MET A 105 4.75 12.39 -3.26
CA MET A 105 3.56 13.24 -3.14
C MET A 105 3.93 14.73 -3.17
N LYS A 106 4.88 15.15 -2.32
CA LYS A 106 5.38 16.53 -2.28
C LYS A 106 6.04 16.96 -3.60
N LYS A 107 6.71 16.04 -4.29
CA LYS A 107 7.30 16.33 -5.61
C LYS A 107 6.25 16.54 -6.69
N ASN A 108 5.16 15.76 -6.65
CA ASN A 108 4.12 15.77 -7.69
C ASN A 108 3.06 16.86 -7.46
N ALA A 109 2.83 17.26 -6.21
CA ALA A 109 1.88 18.29 -5.81
C ALA A 109 2.44 19.13 -4.64
N PRO A 110 3.46 19.96 -4.90
CA PRO A 110 4.17 20.72 -3.86
C PRO A 110 3.30 21.75 -3.12
N GLU A 111 2.20 22.18 -3.71
CA GLU A 111 1.22 23.10 -3.13
C GLU A 111 0.31 22.45 -2.08
N LYS A 112 0.32 21.12 -1.99
CA LYS A 112 -0.59 20.34 -1.13
C LYS A 112 0.08 19.94 0.17
N LYS A 113 -0.73 19.87 1.23
CA LYS A 113 -0.34 19.44 2.56
C LYS A 113 -0.64 17.95 2.74
N PHE A 114 0.39 17.18 3.09
CA PHE A 114 0.27 15.75 3.37
C PHE A 114 0.58 15.50 4.85
N ILE A 115 -0.40 14.94 5.55
CA ILE A 115 -0.33 14.57 6.97
C ILE A 115 -0.33 13.05 7.03
N ILE A 116 0.76 12.45 7.52
CA ILE A 116 0.90 11.00 7.53
C ILE A 116 0.29 10.41 8.81
N LEU A 117 -0.56 9.40 8.66
CA LEU A 117 -1.12 8.65 9.78
C LEU A 117 -0.05 7.72 10.37
N GLY A 118 0.03 7.64 11.70
CA GLY A 118 0.99 6.77 12.39
C GLY A 118 2.37 7.39 12.61
N ASN A 119 2.61 8.60 12.12
CA ASN A 119 3.79 9.38 12.48
C ASN A 119 3.51 10.22 13.73
N THR A 120 4.36 10.08 14.74
CA THR A 120 4.38 10.92 15.94
C THR A 120 5.76 11.53 16.06
N GLU A 121 5.90 12.64 16.79
CA GLU A 121 7.21 13.31 17.01
C GLU A 121 8.30 12.35 17.53
N THR A 122 7.91 11.20 18.10
CA THR A 122 8.78 10.19 18.70
C THR A 122 8.79 8.83 17.98
N CYS A 123 7.98 8.62 16.93
CA CYS A 123 7.94 7.35 16.20
C CYS A 123 7.44 7.48 14.75
N ASN A 124 8.27 7.03 13.80
CA ASN A 124 7.83 6.66 12.44
C ASN A 124 7.34 5.20 12.45
N CYS A 125 6.23 4.95 13.13
CA CYS A 125 5.75 3.59 13.39
C CYS A 125 5.25 2.87 12.12
N ASN A 126 5.17 3.57 10.99
CA ASN A 126 4.71 3.07 9.68
C ASN A 126 5.82 3.07 8.61
N ASP A 127 7.10 2.99 9.00
CA ASP A 127 8.20 2.74 8.07
C ASP A 127 8.42 1.23 7.86
N CYS A 128 8.56 0.83 6.59
CA CYS A 128 8.96 -0.54 6.27
C CYS A 128 10.49 -0.67 6.38
N GLU A 129 10.98 -1.27 7.47
CA GLU A 129 12.42 -1.47 7.72
C GLU A 129 13.12 -2.16 6.54
N TYR A 130 12.46 -3.15 5.93
CA TYR A 130 13.00 -3.92 4.80
C TYR A 130 13.20 -3.06 3.55
N MET A 131 12.31 -2.09 3.30
CA MET A 131 12.47 -1.15 2.18
C MET A 131 13.66 -0.23 2.40
N LYS A 132 13.90 0.21 3.64
CA LYS A 132 15.01 1.11 4.01
C LYS A 132 16.37 0.41 4.08
N LEU A 133 16.43 -0.91 3.89
CA LEU A 133 17.71 -1.62 3.77
C LEU A 133 18.51 -1.22 2.52
N ASN A 134 17.85 -0.63 1.52
CA ASN A 134 18.49 -0.10 0.32
C ASN A 134 19.09 1.28 0.59
N THR A 135 20.42 1.40 0.47
CA THR A 135 21.15 2.67 0.65
C THR A 135 21.92 3.04 -0.63
N LEU A 136 22.33 4.31 -0.76
CA LEU A 136 23.07 4.78 -1.93
C LEU A 136 24.40 4.02 -2.10
N GLU A 137 25.08 3.71 -0.99
CA GLU A 137 26.33 2.96 -0.97
C GLU A 137 26.11 1.52 -1.47
N LYS A 138 25.06 0.85 -0.99
CA LYS A 138 24.72 -0.51 -1.44
C LYS A 138 24.33 -0.54 -2.92
N ILE A 139 23.60 0.47 -3.39
CA ILE A 139 23.25 0.62 -4.80
C ILE A 139 24.53 0.82 -5.64
N TYR A 140 25.42 1.71 -5.20
CA TYR A 140 26.71 1.94 -5.86
C TYR A 140 27.51 0.64 -5.96
N THR A 141 27.73 -0.07 -4.84
CA THR A 141 28.45 -1.35 -4.81
C THR A 141 27.80 -2.39 -5.72
N CYS A 142 26.47 -2.52 -5.66
CA CYS A 142 25.73 -3.47 -6.50
C CYS A 142 25.97 -3.21 -7.99
N LEU A 143 26.01 -1.94 -8.41
CA LEU A 143 26.22 -1.54 -9.80
C LEU A 143 27.68 -1.60 -10.23
N SER A 144 28.62 -1.18 -9.37
CA SER A 144 30.05 -1.13 -9.69
C SER A 144 30.70 -2.50 -9.72
N GLU A 145 30.24 -3.42 -8.84
CA GLU A 145 30.82 -4.75 -8.68
C GLU A 145 29.97 -5.86 -9.32
N GLY A 146 28.74 -5.57 -9.74
CA GLY A 146 27.83 -6.56 -10.33
C GLY A 146 27.40 -7.66 -9.35
N VAL A 147 27.38 -7.35 -8.06
CA VAL A 147 27.07 -8.29 -6.97
C VAL A 147 25.56 -8.39 -6.68
N ASN A 148 25.16 -9.36 -5.86
CA ASN A 148 23.76 -9.61 -5.45
C ASN A 148 22.81 -10.08 -6.57
N GLU A 149 23.34 -10.82 -7.56
CA GLU A 149 22.51 -11.49 -8.56
C GLU A 149 21.47 -12.42 -7.89
N ILE A 150 20.18 -12.16 -8.14
CA ILE A 150 19.09 -12.99 -7.64
C ILE A 150 18.98 -14.25 -8.49
N LYS A 151 19.44 -15.38 -7.94
CA LYS A 151 19.39 -16.69 -8.60
C LYS A 151 18.16 -17.46 -8.16
N ILE A 152 17.29 -17.79 -9.10
CA ILE A 152 16.11 -18.61 -8.90
C ILE A 152 16.20 -19.82 -9.83
N GLU A 153 15.85 -21.01 -9.33
CA GLU A 153 15.81 -22.23 -10.15
C GLU A 153 14.88 -22.06 -11.37
N LYS A 154 15.35 -22.46 -12.55
CA LYS A 154 14.59 -22.37 -13.80
C LYS A 154 13.19 -22.99 -13.69
N ALA A 155 13.07 -24.13 -13.02
CA ALA A 155 11.78 -24.80 -12.82
C ALA A 155 10.78 -23.94 -11.99
N LYS A 156 11.27 -23.16 -11.01
CA LYS A 156 10.44 -22.22 -10.24
C LYS A 156 10.04 -21.02 -11.10
N ILE A 157 10.97 -20.47 -11.89
CA ILE A 157 10.69 -19.36 -12.83
C ILE A 157 9.58 -19.74 -13.80
N GLU A 158 9.69 -20.89 -14.48
CA GLU A 158 8.70 -21.33 -15.47
C GLU A 158 7.30 -21.54 -14.86
N LYS A 159 7.23 -21.97 -13.59
CA LYS A 159 5.95 -22.13 -12.88
C LYS A 159 5.38 -20.78 -12.44
N ALA A 160 6.18 -19.92 -11.83
CA ALA A 160 5.76 -18.60 -11.33
C ALA A 160 5.38 -17.63 -12.47
N LYS A 161 5.98 -17.78 -13.65
CA LYS A 161 5.68 -16.96 -14.83
C LYS A 161 4.24 -17.11 -15.32
N LYS A 162 3.65 -18.31 -15.21
CA LYS A 162 2.29 -18.60 -15.71
C LYS A 162 1.21 -17.70 -15.08
N PRO A 163 1.06 -17.65 -13.73
CA PRO A 163 0.06 -16.76 -13.12
C PRO A 163 0.37 -15.28 -13.35
N LEU A 164 1.65 -14.88 -13.39
CA LEU A 164 2.03 -13.49 -13.66
C LEU A 164 1.60 -13.02 -15.06
N LEU A 165 1.87 -13.82 -16.09
CA LEU A 165 1.41 -13.51 -17.45
C LEU A 165 -0.12 -13.50 -17.52
N LYS A 166 -0.79 -14.43 -16.82
CA LYS A 166 -2.25 -14.45 -16.82
C LYS A 166 -2.85 -13.20 -16.17
N MET A 167 -2.21 -12.68 -15.11
CA MET A 167 -2.60 -11.41 -14.48
C MET A 167 -2.48 -10.26 -15.49
N LEU A 168 -1.35 -10.15 -16.19
CA LEU A 168 -1.13 -9.09 -17.19
C LEU A 168 -2.10 -9.17 -18.38
N GLU A 169 -2.50 -10.36 -18.81
CA GLU A 169 -3.53 -10.53 -19.86
C GLU A 169 -4.92 -10.04 -19.44
N LEU A 170 -5.19 -9.96 -18.14
CA LEU A 170 -6.50 -9.60 -17.58
C LEU A 170 -6.57 -8.15 -17.07
N SER A 171 -5.44 -7.45 -17.03
CA SER A 171 -5.27 -6.09 -16.50
C SER A 171 -5.21 -5.06 -17.63
#